data_AF-A0A7J6RGY5-F1
#
_entry.id   AF-A0A7J6RGY5-F1
#
_cell.length_a   1.000
_cell.length_b   1.000
_cell.length_c   1.000
_cell.angle_alpha   90.00
_cell.angle_beta   90.00
_cell.angle_gamma   90.00
#
_symmetry.space_group_name_H-M   'P 1'
#
loop_
_entity.id
_entity.type
_entity.pdbx_description
1 polymer ?
#
loop_
_entity_poly.entity_id
_entity_poly.type
_entity_poly.pdbx_seq_one_letter_code
_entity_poly.pdbx_strand_id
1 'polypeptide(L)'
;MKLLRRSHTEEDSEDTDSTTSSMTEDEYVGVALEVTFSRSRSRMKRMYELSGGQKTVVAVALLFAMPKTEQPPFYLFDEIDAALDPQYREAVARLVASVANPESGAPAQVICTTFHSELCQVADRHYRVSINDCSSSVAVINGGCQHLL
;
A
#
# COMPACT_ATOMS: atom_id res chain seq x y z
N MET A 1 7.12 -12.79 -2.44
CA MET A 1 8.29 -12.01 -2.91
C MET A 1 9.42 -12.97 -3.22
N LYS A 2 10.08 -12.82 -4.37
CA LYS A 2 11.23 -13.64 -4.76
C LYS A 2 12.41 -12.74 -5.07
N LEU A 3 13.61 -13.07 -4.58
CA LEU A 3 14.82 -12.32 -4.92
C LEU A 3 15.20 -12.59 -6.38
N LEU A 4 15.52 -11.52 -7.11
CA LEU A 4 16.02 -11.57 -8.48
C LEU A 4 17.54 -11.54 -8.45
N ARG A 5 18.18 -12.49 -9.13
CA ARG A 5 19.64 -12.58 -9.22
C ARG A 5 20.12 -12.01 -10.55
N ARG A 6 21.26 -11.30 -10.55
CA ARG A 6 21.95 -10.91 -11.78
C ARG A 6 22.42 -12.16 -12.52
N SER A 7 21.93 -12.41 -13.72
CA SER A 7 22.59 -13.32 -14.64
C SER A 7 23.72 -12.54 -15.31
N HIS A 8 24.98 -12.92 -15.09
CA HIS A 8 26.08 -12.44 -15.91
C HIS A 8 25.81 -12.87 -17.35
N THR A 9 25.40 -11.95 -18.21
CA THR A 9 25.52 -12.11 -19.65
C THR A 9 26.83 -11.40 -20.00
N GLU A 10 27.87 -12.20 -20.25
CA GLU A 10 29.16 -11.75 -20.73
C GLU A 10 28.99 -11.22 -22.16
N GLU A 11 29.17 -9.91 -22.37
CA GLU A 11 29.61 -9.34 -23.65
C GLU A 11 30.73 -8.32 -23.36
N ASP A 12 31.95 -8.79 -23.69
CA ASP A 12 33.24 -8.16 -24.03
C ASP A 12 33.99 -7.21 -23.08
N SER A 13 35.15 -7.67 -22.58
CA SER A 13 36.48 -7.41 -23.18
C SER A 13 37.63 -7.97 -22.30
N GLU A 14 38.62 -8.62 -22.93
CA GLU A 14 39.86 -9.10 -22.29
C GLU A 14 40.77 -7.93 -21.90
N ASP A 15 41.22 -7.86 -20.63
CA ASP A 15 42.63 -7.74 -20.26
C ASP A 15 42.87 -7.83 -18.72
N THR A 16 43.98 -8.50 -18.39
CA THR A 16 44.55 -9.02 -17.12
C THR A 16 44.73 -8.09 -15.90
N ASP A 17 44.47 -8.57 -14.67
CA ASP A 17 45.47 -9.11 -13.68
C ASP A 17 44.81 -9.46 -12.32
N SER A 18 45.38 -10.45 -11.64
CA SER A 18 44.93 -11.18 -10.43
C SER A 18 45.16 -10.45 -9.09
N THR A 19 44.26 -10.63 -8.10
CA THR A 19 44.55 -10.86 -6.65
C THR A 19 43.26 -10.94 -5.79
N THR A 20 42.96 -12.16 -5.33
CA THR A 20 42.54 -12.62 -3.97
C THR A 20 41.24 -12.13 -3.27
N SER A 21 40.33 -13.11 -3.14
CA SER A 21 39.36 -13.43 -2.06
C SER A 21 38.21 -12.47 -1.73
N SER A 22 36.96 -12.90 -1.96
CA SER A 22 36.13 -13.66 -1.01
C SER A 22 34.64 -13.55 -1.36
N MET A 23 33.91 -14.65 -1.15
CA MET A 23 32.44 -14.80 -1.23
C MET A 23 31.80 -14.63 -2.61
N THR A 24 31.20 -15.72 -3.11
CA THR A 24 30.18 -15.67 -4.15
C THR A 24 28.97 -14.95 -3.58
N GLU A 25 28.98 -13.62 -3.61
CA GLU A 25 27.78 -12.84 -3.35
C GLU A 25 26.80 -13.17 -4.47
N ASP A 26 25.71 -13.85 -4.12
CA ASP A 26 24.54 -13.91 -4.99
C ASP A 26 24.08 -12.45 -5.19
N GLU A 27 24.59 -11.80 -6.24
CA GLU A 27 24.29 -10.39 -6.50
C GLU A 27 22.79 -10.28 -6.85
N TYR A 28 22.01 -9.86 -5.86
CA TYR A 28 20.57 -9.66 -6.01
C TYR A 28 20.30 -8.28 -6.59
N VAL A 29 19.61 -8.24 -7.73
CA VAL A 29 19.28 -7.00 -8.44
C VAL A 29 17.90 -6.44 -8.08
N GLY A 30 17.09 -7.20 -7.32
CA GLY A 30 15.80 -6.71 -6.86
C GLY A 30 14.87 -7.78 -6.28
N VAL A 31 13.61 -7.37 -6.05
CA VAL A 31 12.55 -8.22 -5.50
C VAL A 31 11.40 -8.31 -6.51
N ALA A 32 11.05 -9.52 -6.93
CA ALA A 32 9.87 -9.79 -7.74
C ALA A 32 8.62 -10.00 -6.88
N LEU A 33 7.52 -9.41 -7.34
CA LEU A 33 6.18 -9.58 -6.80
C LEU A 33 5.33 -10.39 -7.79
N GLU A 34 4.84 -11.53 -7.34
CA GLU A 34 3.89 -12.38 -8.07
C GLU A 34 2.59 -12.42 -7.29
N VAL A 35 1.46 -12.17 -7.97
CA VAL A 35 0.16 -11.99 -7.33
C VAL A 35 -0.91 -12.78 -8.06
N THR A 36 -1.87 -13.33 -7.31
CA THR A 36 -3.05 -14.02 -7.82
C THR A 36 -4.31 -13.50 -7.11
N PHE A 37 -5.34 -13.12 -7.87
CA PHE A 37 -6.60 -12.59 -7.36
C PHE A 37 -7.78 -13.58 -7.41
N SER A 38 -7.65 -14.69 -8.15
CA SER A 38 -8.72 -15.70 -8.26
C SER A 38 -8.53 -16.82 -7.24
N ARG A 39 -9.64 -17.32 -6.68
CA ARG A 39 -9.64 -18.56 -5.87
C ARG A 39 -9.39 -19.82 -6.73
N SER A 40 -9.68 -19.75 -8.03
CA SER A 40 -9.23 -20.77 -8.98
C SER A 40 -7.74 -20.59 -9.19
N ARG A 41 -6.99 -21.69 -9.41
CA ARG A 41 -5.53 -21.72 -9.70
C ARG A 41 -5.19 -21.02 -11.03
N SER A 42 -5.58 -19.76 -11.19
CA SER A 42 -5.24 -18.96 -12.35
C SER A 42 -3.75 -18.69 -12.35
N ARG A 43 -3.18 -18.55 -13.55
CA ARG A 43 -1.78 -18.16 -13.75
C ARG A 43 -1.43 -16.95 -12.88
N MET A 44 -0.31 -17.04 -12.15
CA MET A 44 0.26 -15.90 -11.43
C MET A 44 0.45 -14.75 -12.42
N LYS A 45 0.01 -13.55 -12.02
CA LYS A 45 0.13 -12.36 -12.85
C LYS A 45 1.35 -11.55 -12.42
N ARG A 46 2.05 -11.01 -13.41
CA ARG A 46 3.09 -9.99 -13.21
C ARG A 46 2.43 -8.64 -12.96
N MET A 47 3.16 -7.73 -12.29
CA MET A 47 2.62 -6.41 -11.89
C MET A 47 2.02 -5.61 -13.05
N TYR A 48 2.60 -5.69 -14.26
CA TYR A 48 2.09 -4.96 -15.43
C TYR A 48 0.76 -5.53 -15.98
N GLU A 49 0.42 -6.79 -15.69
CA GLU A 49 -0.83 -7.44 -16.12
C GLU A 49 -2.02 -7.12 -15.20
N LEU A 50 -1.78 -6.37 -14.11
CA LEU A 50 -2.80 -6.00 -13.12
C LEU A 50 -3.54 -4.72 -13.52
N SER A 51 -4.84 -4.65 -13.19
CA SER A 51 -5.62 -3.41 -13.29
C SER A 51 -5.13 -2.35 -12.29
N GLY A 52 -5.52 -1.10 -12.48
CA GLY A 52 -5.20 -0.01 -11.54
C GLY A 52 -5.62 -0.33 -10.11
N GLY A 53 -6.88 -0.72 -9.90
CA GLY A 53 -7.38 -1.13 -8.58
C GLY A 53 -6.64 -2.34 -8.00
N GLN A 54 -6.28 -3.33 -8.82
CA GLN A 54 -5.50 -4.49 -8.37
C GLN A 54 -4.10 -4.09 -7.88
N LYS A 55 -3.43 -3.18 -8.59
CA LYS A 55 -2.13 -2.65 -8.15
C LYS A 55 -2.27 -1.93 -6.81
N THR A 56 -3.32 -1.14 -6.64
CA THR A 56 -3.60 -0.44 -5.38
C THR A 56 -3.82 -1.41 -4.22
N VAL A 57 -4.62 -2.46 -4.39
CA VAL A 57 -4.82 -3.50 -3.34
C VAL A 57 -3.50 -4.16 -2.95
N VAL A 58 -2.65 -4.49 -3.92
CA VAL A 58 -1.34 -5.09 -3.66
C VAL A 58 -0.43 -4.13 -2.90
N ALA A 59 -0.42 -2.86 -3.27
CA ALA A 59 0.38 -1.83 -2.60
C ALA A 59 -0.06 -1.65 -1.14
N VAL A 60 -1.37 -1.54 -0.89
CA VAL A 60 -1.93 -1.41 0.46
C VAL A 60 -1.65 -2.65 1.30
N ALA A 61 -1.85 -3.85 0.74
CA ALA A 61 -1.55 -5.10 1.43
C ALA A 61 -0.06 -5.20 1.80
N LEU A 62 0.83 -4.78 0.91
CA LEU A 62 2.26 -4.77 1.16
C LEU A 62 2.63 -3.74 2.24
N LEU A 63 2.06 -2.53 2.19
CA LEU A 63 2.31 -1.47 3.17
C LEU A 63 2.04 -1.94 4.60
N PHE A 64 0.93 -2.63 4.83
CA PHE A 64 0.56 -3.13 6.15
C PHE A 64 1.29 -4.43 6.54
N ALA A 65 1.87 -5.16 5.57
CA ALA A 65 2.65 -6.37 5.84
C ALA A 65 4.14 -6.10 6.17
N MET A 66 4.66 -4.92 5.84
CA MET A 66 6.08 -4.58 6.02
C MET A 66 6.55 -4.26 7.45
N PRO A 67 5.75 -3.69 8.37
CA PRO A 67 6.25 -3.33 9.70
C PRO A 67 6.61 -4.59 10.51
N LYS A 68 7.91 -4.80 10.81
CA LYS A 68 8.40 -5.97 11.54
C LYS A 68 8.86 -5.68 12.97
N THR A 69 9.21 -4.43 13.29
CA THR A 69 9.87 -4.09 14.56
C THR A 69 9.24 -2.88 15.25
N GLU A 70 8.81 -1.86 14.50
CA GLU A 70 8.07 -0.71 15.02
C GLU A 70 7.02 -0.27 14.00
N GLN A 71 5.77 -0.14 14.43
CA GLN A 71 4.73 0.42 13.56
C GLN A 71 4.90 1.95 13.47
N PRO A 72 4.60 2.57 12.32
CA PRO A 72 4.58 4.02 12.20
C PRO A 72 3.60 4.65 13.20
N PRO A 73 3.91 5.83 13.76
CA PRO A 73 3.00 6.52 14.69
C PRO A 73 1.69 6.94 14.02
N PHE A 74 1.71 7.21 12.71
CA PHE A 74 0.50 7.48 11.93
C PHE A 74 0.66 7.11 10.45
N TYR A 75 -0.47 6.94 9.78
CA TYR A 75 -0.62 6.76 8.33
C TYR A 75 -1.43 7.91 7.73
N LEU A 76 -1.03 8.37 6.54
CA LEU A 76 -1.77 9.32 5.73
C LEU A 76 -2.11 8.68 4.38
N PHE A 77 -3.39 8.59 4.07
CA PHE A 77 -3.89 8.02 2.82
C PHE A 77 -4.63 9.07 2.01
N ASP A 78 -4.24 9.25 0.75
CA ASP A 78 -4.91 10.16 -0.17
C ASP A 78 -5.65 9.36 -1.25
N GLU A 79 -6.98 9.36 -1.20
CA GLU A 79 -7.87 8.71 -2.19
C GLU A 79 -7.48 7.26 -2.57
N ILE A 80 -7.02 6.47 -1.61
CA ILE A 80 -6.53 5.09 -1.85
C ILE A 80 -7.61 4.14 -2.38
N ASP A 81 -8.87 4.54 -2.31
CA ASP A 81 -10.04 3.75 -2.68
C ASP A 81 -10.67 4.19 -4.01
N ALA A 82 -10.11 5.21 -4.67
CA ALA A 82 -10.64 5.79 -5.92
C ALA A 82 -10.81 4.76 -7.03
N ALA A 83 -9.83 3.85 -7.19
CA ALA A 83 -9.82 2.82 -8.23
C ALA A 83 -10.35 1.45 -7.78
N LEU A 84 -10.90 1.36 -6.57
CA LEU A 84 -11.39 0.11 -5.98
C LEU A 84 -12.89 -0.08 -6.23
N ASP A 85 -13.33 -1.33 -6.36
CA ASP A 85 -14.75 -1.69 -6.34
C ASP A 85 -15.29 -1.72 -4.90
N PRO A 86 -16.62 -1.69 -4.68
CA PRO A 86 -17.20 -1.63 -3.34
C PRO A 86 -16.74 -2.76 -2.41
N GLN A 87 -16.48 -3.95 -2.93
CA GLN A 87 -16.02 -5.09 -2.14
C GLN A 87 -14.60 -4.86 -1.61
N TYR A 88 -13.67 -4.38 -2.45
CA TYR A 88 -12.32 -4.04 -2.01
C TYR A 88 -12.29 -2.79 -1.13
N ARG A 89 -13.17 -1.80 -1.36
CA ARG A 89 -13.29 -0.63 -0.47
C ARG A 89 -13.64 -1.04 0.95
N GLU A 90 -14.64 -1.90 1.10
CA GLU A 90 -15.05 -2.41 2.41
C GLU A 90 -13.92 -3.22 3.09
N ALA A 91 -13.18 -4.01 2.31
CA ALA A 91 -12.03 -4.76 2.82
C ALA A 91 -10.90 -3.84 3.30
N VAL A 92 -10.59 -2.78 2.55
CA VAL A 92 -9.60 -1.76 2.94
C VAL A 92 -10.06 -0.99 4.17
N ALA A 93 -11.34 -0.62 4.24
CA ALA A 93 -11.91 0.07 5.40
C ALA A 93 -11.78 -0.76 6.68
N ARG A 94 -12.09 -2.07 6.62
CA ARG A 94 -11.88 -2.98 7.77
C ARG A 94 -10.41 -3.10 8.17
N LEU A 95 -9.50 -3.14 7.20
CA LEU A 95 -8.06 -3.20 7.46
C LEU A 95 -7.57 -1.92 8.15
N VAL A 96 -7.98 -0.75 7.65
CA VAL A 96 -7.65 0.54 8.27
C VAL A 96 -8.19 0.61 9.70
N ALA A 97 -9.44 0.21 9.93
CA ALA A 97 -10.04 0.15 11.26
C ALA A 97 -9.27 -0.77 12.21
N SER A 98 -8.78 -1.93 11.72
CA SER A 98 -8.00 -2.86 12.54
C SER A 98 -6.64 -2.28 12.97
N VAL A 99 -6.01 -1.47 12.11
CA VAL A 99 -4.72 -0.83 12.39
C VAL A 99 -4.89 0.35 13.35
N ALA A 100 -6.00 1.07 13.23
CA ALA A 100 -6.36 2.16 14.13
C ALA A 100 -6.88 1.70 15.50
N ASN A 101 -7.27 0.43 15.64
CA ASN A 101 -7.87 -0.08 16.87
C ASN A 101 -6.87 -0.01 18.05
N PRO A 102 -7.21 0.68 19.15
CA PRO A 102 -6.38 0.75 20.36
C PRO A 102 -6.06 -0.60 21.02
N GLU A 103 -6.90 -1.62 20.79
CA GLU A 103 -6.70 -2.98 21.30
C GLU A 103 -5.64 -3.77 20.49
N SER A 104 -5.21 -3.23 19.34
CA SER A 104 -4.06 -3.76 18.61
C SER A 104 -2.79 -3.61 19.45
N GLY A 105 -1.91 -4.61 19.44
CA GLY A 105 -0.65 -4.56 20.20
C GLY A 105 0.27 -3.38 19.84
N ALA A 106 0.05 -2.77 18.67
CA ALA A 106 0.58 -1.48 18.29
C ALA A 106 -0.53 -0.74 17.49
N PRO A 107 -1.22 0.24 18.09
CA PRO A 107 -2.19 1.05 17.35
C PRO A 107 -1.47 2.19 16.62
N ALA A 108 -1.95 2.52 15.41
CA ALA A 108 -1.44 3.66 14.63
C ALA A 108 -2.57 4.64 14.31
N GLN A 109 -2.30 5.93 14.36
CA GLN A 109 -3.28 6.94 13.93
C GLN A 109 -3.45 6.89 12.40
N VAL A 110 -4.67 6.92 11.89
CA VAL A 110 -4.90 6.97 10.44
C VAL A 110 -5.65 8.25 10.07
N ILE A 111 -5.13 8.97 9.08
CA ILE A 111 -5.76 10.10 8.43
C ILE A 111 -5.97 9.71 6.97
N CYS A 112 -7.20 9.81 6.48
CA CYS A 112 -7.50 9.48 5.08
C CYS A 112 -8.44 10.50 4.44
N THR A 113 -8.24 10.75 3.15
CA THR A 113 -9.18 11.45 2.27
C THR A 113 -9.88 10.43 1.37
N THR A 114 -11.17 10.61 1.16
CA THR A 114 -11.97 9.75 0.29
C THR A 114 -13.27 10.46 -0.09
N PHE A 115 -13.85 10.07 -1.22
CA PHE A 115 -15.21 10.40 -1.63
C PHE A 115 -16.20 9.24 -1.46
N HIS A 116 -15.78 8.13 -0.86
CA HIS A 116 -16.58 6.93 -0.68
C HIS A 116 -16.97 6.73 0.78
N SER A 117 -18.17 6.19 0.96
CA SER A 117 -18.80 6.07 2.29
C SER A 117 -18.14 5.03 3.18
N GLU A 118 -17.50 4.03 2.59
CA GLU A 118 -17.01 2.83 3.26
C GLU A 118 -15.88 3.15 4.25
N LEU A 119 -14.92 3.99 3.85
CA LEU A 119 -13.86 4.48 4.74
C LEU A 119 -14.37 5.51 5.75
N CYS A 120 -15.35 6.33 5.36
CA CYS A 120 -15.98 7.28 6.28
C CYS A 120 -16.75 6.56 7.40
N GLN A 121 -17.42 5.45 7.12
CA GLN A 121 -18.21 4.73 8.12
C GLN A 121 -17.37 4.16 9.28
N VAL A 122 -16.08 3.87 9.03
CA VAL A 122 -15.17 3.33 10.05
C VAL A 122 -14.36 4.41 10.78
N ALA A 123 -14.47 5.68 10.36
CA ALA A 123 -13.68 6.77 10.93
C ALA A 123 -14.28 7.28 12.26
N ASP A 124 -13.42 7.60 13.22
CA ASP A 124 -13.84 8.15 14.52
C ASP A 124 -14.28 9.62 14.44
N ARG A 125 -13.68 10.38 13.51
CA ARG A 125 -13.90 11.82 13.34
C ARG A 125 -13.86 12.21 11.88
N HIS A 126 -14.68 13.19 11.54
CA HIS A 126 -14.76 13.72 10.19
C HIS A 126 -14.39 15.20 10.13
N TYR A 127 -13.58 15.54 9.14
CA TYR A 127 -13.16 16.90 8.85
C TYR A 127 -13.61 17.25 7.44
N ARG A 128 -14.29 18.39 7.29
CA ARG A 128 -14.64 18.94 5.97
C ARG A 128 -13.75 20.12 5.68
N VAL A 129 -13.19 20.08 4.48
CA VAL A 129 -12.47 21.20 3.88
C VAL A 129 -13.44 21.93 2.96
N SER A 130 -13.52 23.25 3.06
CA SER A 130 -14.34 24.10 2.20
C SER A 130 -13.53 25.30 1.72
N ILE A 131 -13.69 25.64 0.45
CA ILE A 131 -12.99 26.76 -0.18
C ILE A 131 -14.04 27.84 -0.50
N ASN A 132 -13.90 29.01 0.13
CA ASN A 132 -14.72 30.19 -0.14
C ASN A 132 -13.78 31.36 -0.44
N ASP A 133 -14.04 32.12 -1.50
CA ASP A 133 -13.23 33.30 -1.88
C ASP A 133 -11.71 33.05 -1.93
N CYS A 134 -11.29 31.91 -2.50
CA CYS A 134 -9.90 31.44 -2.54
C CYS A 134 -9.23 31.21 -1.17
N SER A 135 -10.00 31.18 -0.08
CA SER A 135 -9.55 30.78 1.25
C SER A 135 -10.04 29.38 1.60
N SER A 136 -9.14 28.51 2.03
CA SER A 136 -9.50 27.20 2.58
C SER A 136 -9.86 27.31 4.06
N SER A 137 -10.89 26.58 4.48
CA SER A 137 -11.35 26.47 5.87
C SER A 137 -11.59 25.00 6.20
N VAL A 138 -11.32 24.63 7.45
CA VAL A 138 -11.51 23.25 7.95
C VAL A 138 -12.48 23.29 9.12
N ALA A 139 -13.52 22.46 9.06
CA ALA A 139 -14.51 22.32 10.11
C ALA A 139 -14.66 20.85 10.54
N VAL A 140 -14.83 20.62 11.84
CA VAL A 140 -15.16 19.30 12.38
C VAL A 140 -16.65 19.05 12.19
N ILE A 141 -17.01 17.89 11.65
CA ILE A 141 -18.40 17.51 11.47
C ILE A 141 -18.79 16.56 12.59
N ASN A 142 -19.68 17.05 13.44
CA ASN A 142 -20.31 16.25 14.50
C ASN A 142 -21.62 15.69 13.94
N GLY A 143 -21.54 14.56 13.25
CA GLY A 143 -22.68 13.88 12.63
C GLY A 143 -22.20 12.63 11.89
N GLY A 144 -22.97 11.55 11.93
CA GLY A 144 -22.59 10.29 11.26
C GLY A 144 -22.40 10.45 9.76
N CYS A 145 -21.75 9.47 9.13
CA CYS A 145 -21.37 9.41 7.71
C CYS A 145 -22.46 9.87 6.70
N GLN A 146 -23.74 9.82 7.05
CA GLN A 146 -24.88 10.13 6.16
C GLN A 146 -24.97 11.59 5.69
N HIS A 147 -24.21 12.52 6.27
CA HIS A 147 -24.21 13.96 5.89
C HIS A 147 -22.87 14.45 5.32
N LEU A 148 -21.98 13.53 4.94
CA LEU A 148 -20.58 13.81 4.65
C LEU A 148 -20.20 13.75 3.17
N LEU A 149 -21.03 13.15 2.33
CA LEU A 149 -20.83 13.00 0.88
C LEU A 149 -21.99 13.57 0.10
#